data_AF-A0A2W5XQ85-F1
#
_entry.id   AF-A0A2W5XQ85-F1
#
_cell.length_a   1.000
_cell.length_b   1.000
_cell.length_c   1.000
_cell.angle_alpha   90.00
_cell.angle_beta   90.00
_cell.angle_gamma   90.00
#
_symmetry.space_group_name_H-M   'P 1'
#
loop_
_entity.id
_entity.type
_entity.pdbx_description
1 polymer ?
#
loop_
_entity_poly.entity_id
_entity_poly.type
_entity_poly.pdbx_seq_one_letter_code
_entity_poly.pdbx_strand_id
1 'polypeptide(L)'
;MVHRQLGWRRETGRATHWGALIVCSALLTLMPLGASAKGGAFDVRPPGDTMQKIPMTLGPGRAANFVAIVSREYLQSAGRSSRPRFQPYFSLYRSVAGPAPLRRVYVSPSGSDPLKLVPRMQRIPNAPGVWMPGYVDVRIVGSAPLMQSGASQLVIRVYSSAADCGSATVHVLALGARDGRLHDVVQAQNYCRLEAALQPGGVALRGPYYADNAALCCPTKTKASAFLRYDRKNRTWVIAPKYFRLFPAGMP
;
A
#
# COMPACT_ATOMS: atom_id res chain seq x y z
N MET A 1 -63.33 16.44 -51.27
CA MET A 1 -64.11 16.28 -50.02
C MET A 1 -63.28 16.89 -48.89
N VAL A 2 -63.91 17.82 -48.16
CA VAL A 2 -63.53 18.42 -46.86
C VAL A 2 -62.42 19.49 -46.82
N HIS A 3 -62.89 20.73 -46.65
CA HIS A 3 -62.27 21.96 -46.17
C HIS A 3 -61.73 21.89 -44.72
N ARG A 4 -60.74 22.74 -44.37
CA ARG A 4 -60.75 23.74 -43.26
C ARG A 4 -59.34 24.27 -43.00
N GLN A 5 -59.04 25.56 -43.21
CA GLN A 5 -59.30 26.77 -42.39
C GLN A 5 -58.19 27.11 -41.37
N LEU A 6 -57.68 28.33 -41.59
CA LEU A 6 -57.00 29.31 -40.73
C LEU A 6 -57.12 29.17 -39.21
N GLY A 7 -56.05 29.56 -38.52
CA GLY A 7 -56.08 29.95 -37.12
C GLY A 7 -54.78 30.64 -36.67
N TRP A 8 -54.66 31.94 -36.93
CA TRP A 8 -53.67 32.79 -36.26
C TRP A 8 -54.11 33.02 -34.81
N ARG A 9 -53.24 32.73 -33.84
CA ARG A 9 -53.41 33.21 -32.45
C ARG A 9 -52.17 33.96 -32.01
N ARG A 10 -52.33 35.27 -31.85
CA ARG A 10 -51.43 36.13 -31.06
C ARG A 10 -51.77 35.92 -29.58
N GLU A 11 -50.77 35.65 -28.76
CA GLU A 11 -50.84 35.88 -27.33
C GLU A 11 -49.70 36.82 -26.93
N THR A 12 -50.08 38.05 -26.65
CA THR A 12 -49.28 39.05 -25.96
C THR A 12 -49.36 38.79 -24.46
N GLY A 13 -48.25 38.42 -23.83
CA GLY A 13 -48.09 38.37 -22.37
C GLY A 13 -46.94 39.28 -21.95
N ARG A 14 -47.28 40.41 -21.32
CA ARG A 14 -46.36 41.38 -20.72
C ARG A 14 -45.80 40.89 -19.38
N ALA A 15 -44.59 41.38 -19.10
CA ALA A 15 -44.00 41.65 -17.77
C ALA A 15 -43.65 40.41 -16.93
N THR A 16 -42.55 40.35 -16.18
CA THR A 16 -42.06 41.35 -15.23
C THR A 16 -40.62 40.99 -14.84
N HIS A 17 -39.77 41.99 -14.68
CA HIS A 17 -38.42 41.88 -14.14
C HIS A 17 -38.41 41.49 -12.66
N TRP A 18 -37.76 40.38 -12.30
CA TRP A 18 -37.11 40.09 -11.01
C TRP A 18 -35.98 39.10 -11.35
N GLY A 19 -34.69 39.43 -11.24
CA GLY A 19 -34.03 39.85 -10.02
C GLY A 19 -33.60 38.61 -9.22
N ALA A 20 -32.58 37.88 -9.68
CA ALA A 20 -31.85 36.90 -8.86
C ALA A 20 -30.48 36.62 -9.50
N LEU A 21 -29.54 37.53 -9.24
CA LEU A 21 -28.12 37.30 -9.46
C LEU A 21 -27.69 36.32 -8.35
N ILE A 22 -27.74 35.02 -8.63
CA ILE A 22 -27.22 33.98 -7.73
C ILE A 22 -25.70 34.12 -7.74
N VAL A 23 -25.20 34.90 -6.79
CA VAL A 23 -23.82 34.83 -6.34
C VAL A 23 -23.66 33.44 -5.73
N CYS A 24 -23.22 32.50 -6.57
CA CYS A 24 -22.80 31.19 -6.11
C CYS A 24 -21.48 31.42 -5.37
N SER A 25 -21.58 31.79 -4.10
CA SER A 25 -20.48 31.76 -3.14
C SER A 25 -20.00 30.32 -3.07
N ALA A 26 -19.03 30.00 -3.94
CA ALA A 26 -18.18 28.85 -3.79
C ALA A 26 -17.41 29.06 -2.48
N LEU A 27 -18.01 28.61 -1.38
CA LEU A 27 -17.27 28.22 -0.19
C LEU A 27 -16.32 27.12 -0.64
N LEU A 28 -15.14 27.52 -1.11
CA LEU A 28 -13.95 26.69 -1.04
C LEU A 28 -13.77 26.41 0.44
N THR A 29 -14.33 25.30 0.90
CA THR A 29 -13.85 24.64 2.10
C THR A 29 -12.42 24.23 1.79
N LEU A 30 -11.49 25.10 2.15
CA LEU A 30 -10.08 24.79 2.34
C LEU A 30 -10.04 23.62 3.31
N MET A 31 -10.08 22.40 2.78
CA MET A 31 -9.70 21.23 3.53
C MET A 31 -8.29 21.53 4.03
N PRO A 32 -8.03 21.48 5.35
CA PRO A 32 -6.69 21.66 5.86
C PRO A 32 -5.83 20.57 5.21
N LEU A 33 -4.95 20.98 4.30
CA LEU A 33 -3.83 20.15 3.89
C LEU A 33 -3.13 19.76 5.19
N GLY A 34 -3.22 18.47 5.54
CA GLY A 34 -2.60 17.93 6.73
C GLY A 34 -1.17 18.44 6.81
N ALA A 35 -0.83 19.06 7.94
CA ALA A 35 0.49 19.61 8.19
C ALA A 35 1.53 18.53 7.86
N SER A 36 2.23 18.72 6.74
CA SER A 36 3.33 17.85 6.35
C SER A 36 4.37 17.95 7.45
N ALA A 37 4.54 16.88 8.22
CA ALA A 37 5.51 16.83 9.30
C ALA A 37 6.88 17.26 8.74
N LYS A 38 7.36 18.45 9.15
CA LYS A 38 8.74 18.86 8.89
C LYS A 38 9.62 17.71 9.37
N GLY A 39 10.47 17.19 8.48
CA GLY A 39 11.26 15.99 8.74
C GLY A 39 12.14 16.14 9.96
N GLY A 40 11.67 15.69 11.12
CA GLY A 40 12.47 15.63 12.33
C GLY A 40 13.65 14.68 12.15
N ALA A 41 14.71 14.90 12.93
CA ALA A 41 15.83 13.96 13.02
C ALA A 41 15.31 12.57 13.42
N PHE A 42 16.01 11.50 13.05
CA PHE A 42 15.66 10.14 13.48
C PHE A 42 16.34 9.84 14.82
N ASP A 43 15.65 9.19 15.75
CA ASP A 43 16.25 8.66 16.98
C ASP A 43 17.31 7.59 16.65
N VAL A 44 16.97 6.71 15.70
CA VAL A 44 17.85 5.73 15.10
C VAL A 44 17.69 5.84 13.58
N ARG A 45 18.78 6.15 12.89
CA ARG A 45 18.76 6.30 11.43
C ARG A 45 18.30 5.00 10.75
N PRO A 46 17.55 5.09 9.64
CA PRO A 46 17.30 3.93 8.79
C PRO A 46 18.62 3.30 8.33
N PRO A 47 18.74 1.97 8.24
CA PRO A 47 19.97 1.33 7.76
C PRO A 47 20.27 1.71 6.31
N GLY A 48 21.50 2.17 6.05
CA GLY A 48 21.97 2.53 4.71
C GLY A 48 21.20 3.69 4.05
N ASP A 49 21.05 3.60 2.73
CA ASP A 49 20.47 4.67 1.91
C ASP A 49 18.94 4.59 1.88
N THR A 50 18.27 5.73 2.09
CA THR A 50 16.81 5.80 1.97
C THR A 50 16.37 5.76 0.50
N MET A 51 15.52 4.79 0.17
CA MET A 51 14.97 4.57 -1.17
C MET A 51 13.55 5.14 -1.32
N GLN A 52 12.75 5.06 -0.25
CA GLN A 52 11.38 5.56 -0.24
C GLN A 52 11.05 6.08 1.16
N LYS A 53 10.33 7.21 1.22
CA LYS A 53 9.88 7.82 2.48
C LYS A 53 8.44 8.31 2.28
N ILE A 54 7.50 7.78 3.06
CA ILE A 54 6.08 8.14 2.97
C ILE A 54 5.58 8.58 4.34
N PRO A 55 5.24 9.88 4.52
CA PRO A 55 4.49 10.32 5.69
C PRO A 55 3.07 9.78 5.62
N MET A 56 2.51 9.39 6.76
CA MET A 56 1.16 8.82 6.84
C MET A 56 0.56 8.96 8.23
N THR A 57 -0.72 8.65 8.31
CA THR A 57 -1.49 8.62 9.54
C THR A 57 -1.99 7.18 9.74
N LEU A 58 -1.63 6.53 10.84
CA LEU A 58 -2.04 5.14 11.12
C LEU A 58 -2.91 5.06 12.38
N GLY A 59 -3.91 4.17 12.36
CA GLY A 59 -4.84 3.94 13.47
C GLY A 59 -6.02 4.94 13.54
N PRO A 60 -6.99 4.71 14.44
CA PRO A 60 -8.17 5.57 14.60
C PRO A 60 -7.90 6.84 15.44
N GLY A 61 -8.63 7.93 15.19
CA GLY A 61 -8.68 9.13 16.05
C GLY A 61 -7.68 10.24 15.67
N ARG A 62 -7.25 11.07 16.65
CA ARG A 62 -6.10 11.99 16.52
C ARG A 62 -4.83 11.16 16.32
N ALA A 63 -4.74 10.53 15.16
CA ALA A 63 -3.78 9.51 14.88
C ALA A 63 -2.36 10.09 14.90
N ALA A 64 -1.42 9.30 15.42
CA ALA A 64 -0.04 9.71 15.42
C ALA A 64 0.44 9.80 13.97
N ASN A 65 1.21 10.83 13.66
CA ASN A 65 1.87 10.95 12.37
C ASN A 65 3.01 9.93 12.34
N PHE A 66 3.06 9.11 11.30
CA PHE A 66 4.11 8.14 11.07
C PHE A 66 4.88 8.47 9.79
N VAL A 67 6.08 7.93 9.69
CA VAL A 67 6.87 7.92 8.47
C VAL A 67 7.32 6.49 8.21
N ALA A 68 6.86 5.91 7.11
CA ALA A 68 7.34 4.64 6.63
C ALA A 68 8.53 4.85 5.70
N ILE A 69 9.58 4.06 5.88
CA ILE A 69 10.84 4.18 5.15
C ILE A 69 11.23 2.83 4.58
N VAL A 70 11.54 2.80 3.29
CA VAL A 70 12.35 1.74 2.68
C VAL A 70 13.76 2.27 2.54
N SER A 71 14.73 1.54 3.06
CA SER A 71 16.15 1.83 2.89
C SER A 71 16.89 0.60 2.41
N ARG A 72 18.16 0.75 2.01
CA ARG A 72 19.00 -0.37 1.60
C ARG A 72 20.42 -0.21 2.12
N GLU A 73 20.97 -1.28 2.66
CA GLU A 73 22.35 -1.32 3.14
C GLU A 73 23.19 -2.18 2.21
N TYR A 74 24.39 -1.72 1.87
CA TYR A 74 25.32 -2.50 1.09
C TYR A 74 25.86 -3.68 1.91
N LEU A 75 25.70 -4.90 1.40
CA LEU A 75 26.16 -6.11 2.11
C LEU A 75 27.60 -6.48 1.77
N GLN A 76 27.96 -6.36 0.48
CA GLN A 76 29.25 -6.61 -0.17
C GLN A 76 29.04 -7.16 -1.59
N SER A 77 30.06 -7.06 -2.44
CA SER A 77 30.11 -7.78 -3.72
C SER A 77 30.42 -9.26 -3.45
N ALA A 78 29.69 -10.16 -4.12
CA ALA A 78 29.91 -11.61 -4.12
C ALA A 78 31.13 -12.05 -5.00
N GLY A 79 32.29 -11.40 -4.84
CA GLY A 79 33.53 -11.75 -5.55
C GLY A 79 33.84 -10.91 -6.79
N ARG A 80 34.88 -11.32 -7.54
CA ARG A 80 35.56 -10.53 -8.60
C ARG A 80 34.70 -10.12 -9.80
N SER A 81 33.50 -10.69 -10.00
CA SER A 81 32.62 -10.39 -11.15
C SER A 81 31.16 -10.11 -10.79
N SER A 82 30.80 -10.00 -9.50
CA SER A 82 29.39 -9.95 -9.12
C SER A 82 28.85 -8.53 -8.98
N ARG A 83 27.57 -8.36 -9.33
CA ARG A 83 26.81 -7.12 -9.06
C ARG A 83 26.77 -6.84 -7.55
N PRO A 84 26.80 -5.57 -7.12
CA PRO A 84 26.69 -5.20 -5.72
C PRO A 84 25.39 -5.75 -5.12
N ARG A 85 25.46 -6.23 -3.87
CA ARG A 85 24.31 -6.76 -3.14
C ARG A 85 23.90 -5.82 -2.03
N PHE A 86 22.58 -5.69 -1.87
CA PHE A 86 21.98 -4.79 -0.90
C PHE A 86 20.92 -5.54 -0.09
N GLN A 87 20.90 -5.33 1.22
CA GLN A 87 19.80 -5.72 2.08
C GLN A 87 18.79 -4.57 2.10
N PRO A 88 17.57 -4.75 1.56
CA PRO A 88 16.52 -3.78 1.81
C PRO A 88 16.04 -3.88 3.27
N TYR A 89 15.62 -2.75 3.81
CA TYR A 89 14.95 -2.66 5.10
C TYR A 89 13.65 -1.88 4.95
N PHE A 90 12.66 -2.27 5.74
CA PHE A 90 11.47 -1.48 5.99
C PHE A 90 11.47 -1.03 7.45
N SER A 91 11.32 0.27 7.68
CA SER A 91 11.25 0.86 9.02
C SER A 91 10.02 1.75 9.14
N LEU A 92 9.37 1.72 10.30
CA LEU A 92 8.27 2.62 10.65
C LEU A 92 8.71 3.51 11.81
N TYR A 93 8.50 4.81 11.65
CA TYR A 93 8.79 5.82 12.64
C TYR A 93 7.52 6.54 13.06
N ARG A 94 7.41 6.86 14.35
CA ARG A 94 6.34 7.66 14.93
C ARG A 94 6.84 9.07 15.24
N SER A 95 6.05 10.07 14.86
CA SER A 95 6.25 11.44 15.28
C SER A 95 5.93 11.59 16.76
N VAL A 96 6.84 12.22 17.49
CA VAL A 96 6.63 12.63 18.89
C VAL A 96 6.27 14.12 18.88
N ALA A 97 5.53 14.59 19.89
CA ALA A 97 5.16 16.00 19.97
C ALA A 97 6.39 16.89 20.17
N GLY A 98 6.35 18.12 19.63
CA GLY A 98 7.43 19.10 19.74
C GLY A 98 8.61 18.85 18.77
N PRO A 99 9.80 19.39 19.06
CA PRO A 99 10.99 19.26 18.20
C PRO A 99 11.69 17.90 18.34
N ALA A 100 11.04 16.91 18.95
CA ALA A 100 11.63 15.62 19.23
C ALA A 100 11.92 14.82 17.95
N PRO A 101 12.97 13.99 17.94
CA PRO A 101 13.24 13.13 16.81
C PRO A 101 12.10 12.13 16.57
N LEU A 102 11.95 11.71 15.31
CA LEU A 102 11.09 10.61 14.91
C LEU A 102 11.56 9.33 15.60
N ARG A 103 10.66 8.68 16.35
CA ARG A 103 10.97 7.46 17.12
C ARG A 103 10.73 6.21 16.29
N ARG A 104 11.72 5.35 16.11
CA ARG A 104 11.54 4.07 15.40
C ARG A 104 10.66 3.13 16.23
N VAL A 105 9.58 2.64 15.63
CA VAL A 105 8.63 1.70 16.27
C VAL A 105 8.68 0.31 15.67
N TYR A 106 9.19 0.17 14.45
CA TYR A 106 9.32 -1.12 13.78
C TYR A 106 10.48 -1.10 12.77
N VAL A 107 11.15 -2.24 12.60
CA VAL A 107 12.18 -2.45 11.57
C VAL A 107 12.25 -3.93 11.14
N SER A 108 12.36 -4.15 9.84
CA SER A 108 12.49 -5.45 9.19
C SER A 108 13.54 -5.40 8.08
N PRO A 109 14.45 -6.39 7.97
CA PRO A 109 14.69 -7.43 8.96
C PRO A 109 15.37 -6.88 10.23
N SER A 110 15.06 -7.46 11.38
CA SER A 110 15.83 -7.27 12.62
C SER A 110 15.84 -8.58 13.43
N GLY A 111 16.74 -8.70 14.41
CA GLY A 111 16.87 -9.93 15.22
C GLY A 111 15.61 -10.26 16.04
N SER A 112 14.79 -9.25 16.34
CA SER A 112 13.53 -9.37 17.08
C SER A 112 12.30 -9.04 16.23
N ASP A 113 12.41 -9.09 14.90
CA ASP A 113 11.32 -8.75 13.98
C ASP A 113 10.13 -9.72 14.14
N PRO A 114 8.99 -9.27 14.71
CA PRO A 114 7.86 -10.14 14.97
C PRO A 114 7.09 -10.51 13.70
N LEU A 115 7.12 -9.67 12.66
CA LEU A 115 6.32 -9.87 11.44
C LEU A 115 7.13 -10.51 10.30
N LYS A 116 8.47 -10.47 10.38
CA LYS A 116 9.39 -11.04 9.37
C LYS A 116 9.03 -10.61 7.94
N LEU A 117 8.65 -9.33 7.77
CA LEU A 117 8.13 -8.81 6.50
C LEU A 117 9.17 -8.89 5.37
N VAL A 118 10.39 -8.45 5.67
CA VAL A 118 11.49 -8.43 4.71
C VAL A 118 12.45 -9.56 5.05
N PRO A 119 12.68 -10.53 4.15
CA PRO A 119 13.62 -11.61 4.42
C PRO A 119 15.05 -11.06 4.51
N ARG A 120 15.82 -11.62 5.45
CA ARG A 120 17.25 -11.34 5.57
C ARG A 120 18.02 -12.14 4.53
N MET A 121 18.83 -11.46 3.72
CA MET A 121 19.78 -12.11 2.83
C MET A 121 20.94 -12.68 3.63
N GLN A 122 21.24 -13.95 3.39
CA GLN A 122 22.31 -14.69 4.08
C GLN A 122 23.20 -15.39 3.05
N ARG A 123 24.49 -15.46 3.35
CA ARG A 123 25.42 -16.29 2.58
C ARG A 123 25.15 -17.76 2.89
N ILE A 124 25.15 -18.59 1.85
CA ILE A 124 25.05 -20.04 2.03
C ILE A 124 26.42 -20.58 2.45
N PRO A 125 26.51 -21.29 3.59
CA PRO A 125 27.73 -21.97 3.98
C PRO A 125 28.21 -22.90 2.85
N ASN A 126 29.52 -22.92 2.60
CA ASN A 126 30.15 -23.77 1.58
C ASN A 126 29.78 -23.46 0.11
N ALA A 127 29.09 -22.36 -0.17
CA ALA A 127 28.80 -21.91 -1.55
C ALA A 127 29.29 -20.46 -1.76
N PRO A 128 30.58 -20.25 -2.08
CA PRO A 128 31.16 -18.92 -2.24
C PRO A 128 30.37 -18.05 -3.22
N GLY A 129 29.99 -16.86 -2.79
CA GLY A 129 29.25 -15.90 -3.62
C GLY A 129 27.74 -16.15 -3.75
N VAL A 130 27.22 -17.24 -3.17
CA VAL A 130 25.78 -17.54 -3.18
C VAL A 130 25.09 -16.91 -1.98
N TRP A 131 24.00 -16.18 -2.25
CA TRP A 131 23.14 -15.55 -1.25
C TRP A 131 21.72 -16.09 -1.39
N MET A 132 21.06 -16.29 -0.26
CA MET A 132 19.65 -16.65 -0.20
C MET A 132 18.88 -15.68 0.73
N PRO A 133 17.72 -15.18 0.29
CA PRO A 133 17.26 -15.15 -1.11
C PRO A 133 18.25 -14.42 -2.03
N GLY A 134 18.21 -14.73 -3.34
CA GLY A 134 19.15 -14.19 -4.32
C GLY A 134 19.00 -12.68 -4.58
N TYR A 135 17.81 -12.14 -4.35
CA TYR A 135 17.42 -10.74 -4.52
C TYR A 135 16.15 -10.49 -3.71
N VAL A 136 16.08 -9.32 -3.08
CA VAL A 136 14.90 -8.87 -2.34
C VAL A 136 14.57 -7.45 -2.79
N ASP A 137 13.30 -7.20 -3.10
CA ASP A 137 12.78 -5.87 -3.37
C ASP A 137 11.65 -5.55 -2.40
N VAL A 138 11.64 -4.33 -1.88
CA VAL A 138 10.62 -3.85 -0.95
C VAL A 138 10.11 -2.52 -1.45
N ARG A 139 8.79 -2.37 -1.53
CA ARG A 139 8.14 -1.13 -1.95
C ARG A 139 6.94 -0.84 -1.06
N ILE A 140 6.86 0.38 -0.56
CA ILE A 140 5.62 0.90 0.03
C ILE A 140 4.68 1.26 -1.13
N VAL A 141 3.52 0.63 -1.15
CA VAL A 141 2.46 0.92 -2.12
C VAL A 141 1.74 2.22 -1.72
N GLY A 142 1.52 2.40 -0.42
CA GLY A 142 0.98 3.63 0.18
C GLY A 142 0.20 3.33 1.45
N SER A 143 -0.63 4.29 1.88
CA SER A 143 -1.55 4.11 3.01
C SER A 143 -2.96 4.55 2.63
N ALA A 144 -3.98 3.83 3.08
CA ALA A 144 -5.39 4.16 2.83
C ALA A 144 -6.33 3.61 3.93
N PRO A 145 -7.53 4.20 4.13
CA PRO A 145 -8.56 3.68 5.03
C PRO A 145 -9.26 2.46 4.43
N LEU A 146 -8.61 1.30 4.47
CA LEU A 146 -9.09 0.07 3.83
C LEU A 146 -10.12 -0.67 4.68
N MET A 147 -9.97 -0.69 6.00
CA MET A 147 -10.88 -1.41 6.90
C MET A 147 -12.05 -0.53 7.34
N GLN A 148 -11.76 0.70 7.77
CA GLN A 148 -12.75 1.65 8.28
C GLN A 148 -12.34 3.09 7.97
N SER A 149 -13.32 4.00 7.91
CA SER A 149 -13.04 5.43 7.73
C SER A 149 -12.22 5.96 8.92
N GLY A 150 -11.29 6.87 8.67
CA GLY A 150 -10.49 7.52 9.70
C GLY A 150 -9.36 6.66 10.31
N ALA A 151 -9.18 5.41 9.87
CA ALA A 151 -8.02 4.60 10.27
C ALA A 151 -7.35 4.01 9.02
N SER A 152 -6.18 4.55 8.67
CA SER A 152 -5.43 4.04 7.52
C SER A 152 -4.62 2.80 7.87
N GLN A 153 -4.54 1.90 6.90
CA GLN A 153 -3.62 0.77 6.87
C GLN A 153 -2.50 1.09 5.89
N LEU A 154 -1.32 0.54 6.16
CA LEU A 154 -0.15 0.64 5.30
C LEU A 154 -0.08 -0.58 4.40
N VAL A 155 0.11 -0.37 3.10
CA VAL A 155 0.30 -1.46 2.14
C VAL A 155 1.75 -1.49 1.68
N ILE A 156 2.40 -2.63 1.87
CA ILE A 156 3.76 -2.88 1.39
C ILE A 156 3.77 -4.09 0.47
N ARG A 157 4.72 -4.09 -0.46
CA ARG A 157 5.00 -5.19 -1.37
C ARG A 157 6.42 -5.65 -1.13
N VAL A 158 6.60 -6.94 -0.95
CA VAL A 158 7.89 -7.59 -0.80
C VAL A 158 8.01 -8.64 -1.90
N TYR A 159 9.11 -8.60 -2.64
CA TYR A 159 9.49 -9.65 -3.58
C TYR A 159 10.81 -10.26 -3.14
N SER A 160 10.89 -11.58 -3.19
CA SER A 160 12.08 -12.34 -2.84
C SER A 160 12.33 -13.38 -3.91
N SER A 161 13.45 -13.28 -4.62
CA SER A 161 13.82 -14.29 -5.62
C SER A 161 14.31 -15.57 -4.96
N ALA A 162 13.93 -16.71 -5.52
CA ALA A 162 14.48 -18.03 -5.20
C ALA A 162 15.18 -18.61 -6.45
N ALA A 163 15.55 -19.89 -6.42
CA ALA A 163 16.16 -20.57 -7.57
C ALA A 163 15.30 -20.54 -8.84
N ASP A 164 13.97 -20.63 -8.68
CA ASP A 164 13.01 -20.53 -9.77
C ASP A 164 12.51 -19.09 -9.90
N CYS A 165 11.23 -18.83 -9.61
CA CYS A 165 10.65 -17.52 -9.81
C CYS A 165 10.49 -16.70 -8.52
N GLY A 166 10.83 -17.27 -7.35
CA GLY A 166 10.66 -16.58 -6.07
C GLY A 166 9.20 -16.35 -5.67
N SER A 167 9.00 -15.47 -4.69
CA SER A 167 7.69 -15.13 -4.14
C SER A 167 7.48 -13.62 -4.05
N ALA A 168 6.24 -13.19 -4.30
CA ALA A 168 5.81 -11.82 -4.11
C ALA A 168 4.64 -11.79 -3.13
N THR A 169 4.79 -11.00 -2.08
CA THR A 169 3.79 -10.81 -1.02
C THR A 169 3.38 -9.35 -0.93
N VAL A 170 2.09 -9.09 -0.87
CA VAL A 170 1.51 -7.80 -0.54
C VAL A 170 0.96 -7.91 0.87
N HIS A 171 1.51 -7.12 1.79
CA HIS A 171 1.06 -7.06 3.18
C HIS A 171 0.21 -5.82 3.38
N VAL A 172 -0.91 -5.97 4.08
CA VAL A 172 -1.67 -4.86 4.63
C VAL A 172 -1.39 -4.84 6.13
N LEU A 173 -0.85 -3.73 6.61
CA LEU A 173 -0.42 -3.56 7.99
C LEU A 173 -1.30 -2.54 8.70
N ALA A 174 -1.62 -2.81 9.97
CA ALA A 174 -2.38 -1.91 10.82
C ALA A 174 -1.72 -1.77 12.20
N LEU A 175 -2.00 -0.67 12.89
CA LEU A 175 -1.66 -0.58 14.31
C LEU A 175 -2.71 -1.31 15.15
N GLY A 176 -2.25 -2.16 16.05
CA GLY A 176 -3.08 -2.85 17.02
C GLY A 176 -3.65 -1.84 18.00
N ALA A 177 -4.97 -1.88 18.18
CA ALA A 177 -5.64 -0.93 19.07
C ALA A 177 -5.22 -1.10 20.55
N ARG A 178 -4.82 -2.32 20.95
CA ARG A 178 -4.46 -2.66 22.33
C ARG A 178 -2.99 -2.39 22.66
N ASP A 179 -2.08 -2.80 21.78
CA ASP A 179 -0.64 -2.75 22.05
C ASP A 179 0.08 -1.60 21.33
N GLY A 180 -0.62 -0.91 20.42
CA GLY A 180 -0.04 0.16 19.60
C GLY A 180 1.09 -0.30 18.68
N ARG A 181 1.20 -1.62 18.45
CA ARG A 181 2.25 -2.21 17.61
C ARG A 181 1.75 -2.40 16.19
N LEU A 182 2.69 -2.52 15.26
CA LEU A 182 2.37 -2.85 13.88
C LEU A 182 2.04 -4.34 13.78
N HIS A 183 0.90 -4.67 13.18
CA HIS A 183 0.47 -6.02 12.88
C HIS A 183 0.25 -6.16 11.38
N ASP A 184 0.56 -7.33 10.86
CA ASP A 184 0.02 -7.73 9.56
C ASP A 184 -1.45 -8.09 9.76
N VAL A 185 -2.36 -7.59 8.92
CA VAL A 185 -3.80 -7.91 9.00
C VAL A 185 -4.25 -8.81 7.87
N VAL A 186 -3.55 -8.79 6.73
CA VAL A 186 -3.77 -9.72 5.62
C VAL A 186 -2.58 -9.71 4.67
N GLN A 187 -2.27 -10.88 4.14
CA GLN A 187 -1.29 -11.05 3.08
C GLN A 187 -1.95 -11.60 1.81
N ALA A 188 -1.64 -11.00 0.67
CA ALA A 188 -1.87 -11.62 -0.63
C ALA A 188 -0.52 -12.09 -1.20
N GLN A 189 -0.43 -13.35 -1.58
CA GLN A 189 0.80 -13.95 -2.10
C GLN A 189 0.59 -14.48 -3.51
N ASN A 190 1.66 -14.38 -4.30
CA ASN A 190 1.76 -15.01 -5.60
C ASN A 190 3.19 -15.48 -5.87
N TYR A 191 3.32 -16.48 -6.75
CA TYR A 191 4.62 -16.85 -7.28
C TYR A 191 5.08 -15.83 -8.32
N CYS A 192 6.40 -15.65 -8.41
CA CYS A 192 7.06 -14.90 -9.47
C CYS A 192 6.86 -13.37 -9.45
N ARG A 193 5.62 -12.87 -9.42
CA ARG A 193 5.32 -11.42 -9.38
C ARG A 193 3.93 -11.18 -8.79
N LEU A 194 3.83 -10.13 -7.99
CA LEU A 194 2.56 -9.56 -7.56
C LEU A 194 2.75 -8.06 -7.44
N GLU A 195 1.99 -7.31 -8.20
CA GLU A 195 1.90 -5.86 -8.13
C GLU A 195 0.69 -5.46 -7.32
N ALA A 196 0.80 -4.32 -6.65
CA ALA A 196 -0.28 -3.74 -5.87
C ALA A 196 -0.38 -2.24 -6.16
N ALA A 197 -1.62 -1.77 -6.24
CA ALA A 197 -1.95 -0.35 -6.31
C ALA A 197 -3.14 -0.07 -5.39
N LEU A 198 -3.10 1.03 -4.66
CA LEU A 198 -4.24 1.49 -3.88
C LEU A 198 -5.33 2.01 -4.83
N GLN A 199 -6.57 1.64 -4.55
CA GLN A 199 -7.76 2.11 -5.25
C GLN A 199 -8.87 2.41 -4.22
N PRO A 200 -9.90 3.18 -4.60
CA PRO A 200 -11.03 3.41 -3.72
C PRO A 200 -11.61 2.08 -3.18
N GLY A 201 -11.61 1.92 -1.86
CA GLY A 201 -12.18 0.74 -1.19
C GLY A 201 -11.31 -0.51 -1.14
N GLY A 202 -10.06 -0.49 -1.62
CA GLY A 202 -9.22 -1.69 -1.58
C GLY A 202 -7.85 -1.56 -2.24
N VAL A 203 -7.28 -2.72 -2.58
CA VAL A 203 -5.99 -2.86 -3.26
C VAL A 203 -6.20 -3.64 -4.55
N ALA A 204 -5.89 -3.02 -5.69
CA ALA A 204 -5.83 -3.71 -6.96
C ALA A 204 -4.53 -4.52 -7.04
N LEU A 205 -4.67 -5.80 -7.34
CA LEU A 205 -3.58 -6.76 -7.44
C LEU A 205 -3.42 -7.23 -8.88
N ARG A 206 -2.19 -7.33 -9.36
CA ARG A 206 -1.88 -7.80 -10.72
C ARG A 206 -0.67 -8.73 -10.75
N GLY A 207 -0.75 -9.80 -11.53
CA GLY A 207 0.34 -10.77 -11.65
C GLY A 207 -0.05 -11.98 -12.49
N PRO A 208 0.88 -12.91 -12.75
CA PRO A 208 0.56 -14.20 -13.34
C PRO A 208 -0.36 -15.01 -12.43
N TYR A 209 -1.33 -15.73 -12.99
CA TYR A 209 -2.15 -16.69 -12.28
C TYR A 209 -1.75 -18.10 -12.70
N TYR A 210 -1.65 -18.97 -11.70
CA TYR A 210 -1.37 -20.39 -11.83
C TYR A 210 -2.58 -21.15 -11.31
N ALA A 211 -3.27 -21.88 -12.20
CA ALA A 211 -4.30 -22.82 -11.78
C ALA A 211 -3.69 -23.91 -10.89
N ASP A 212 -4.55 -24.61 -10.16
CA ASP A 212 -4.11 -25.74 -9.35
C ASP A 212 -3.38 -26.76 -10.25
N ASN A 213 -2.17 -27.16 -9.83
CA ASN A 213 -1.25 -28.03 -10.56
C ASN A 213 -0.56 -27.44 -11.81
N ALA A 214 -0.73 -26.15 -12.12
CA ALA A 214 0.06 -25.51 -13.17
C ALA A 214 1.54 -25.42 -12.75
N ALA A 215 2.45 -25.75 -13.68
CA ALA A 215 3.88 -25.55 -13.46
C ALA A 215 4.19 -24.06 -13.29
N LEU A 216 5.06 -23.71 -12.33
CA LEU A 216 5.40 -22.30 -12.03
C LEU A 216 6.08 -21.57 -13.21
N CYS A 217 6.65 -22.31 -14.16
CA CYS A 217 7.20 -21.76 -15.40
C CYS A 217 6.12 -21.34 -16.42
N CYS A 218 4.89 -21.83 -16.30
CA CYS A 218 3.83 -21.67 -17.30
C CYS A 218 2.53 -21.18 -16.64
N PRO A 219 2.34 -19.86 -16.46
CA PRO A 219 1.12 -19.33 -15.86
C PRO A 219 -0.10 -19.59 -16.75
N THR A 220 -1.20 -20.04 -16.14
CA THR A 220 -2.51 -20.19 -16.80
C THR A 220 -3.01 -18.87 -17.36
N LYS A 221 -2.73 -17.75 -16.69
CA LYS A 221 -2.92 -16.40 -17.22
C LYS A 221 -1.72 -15.53 -16.89
N THR A 222 -1.07 -14.95 -17.89
CA THR A 222 0.12 -14.10 -17.68
C THR A 222 -0.19 -12.78 -16.98
N LYS A 223 -1.43 -12.27 -17.10
CA LYS A 223 -1.88 -10.98 -16.56
C LYS A 223 -3.25 -11.11 -15.89
N ALA A 224 -3.31 -11.80 -14.76
CA ALA A 224 -4.50 -11.82 -13.92
C ALA A 224 -4.60 -10.53 -13.09
N SER A 225 -5.84 -10.09 -12.87
CA SER A 225 -6.15 -8.96 -11.99
C SER A 225 -7.16 -9.40 -10.95
N ALA A 226 -6.96 -8.99 -9.70
CA ALA A 226 -7.89 -9.22 -8.61
C ALA A 226 -7.99 -7.96 -7.74
N PHE A 227 -9.05 -7.87 -6.96
CA PHE A 227 -9.26 -6.79 -6.01
C PHE A 227 -9.33 -7.34 -4.59
N LEU A 228 -8.42 -6.88 -3.73
CA LEU A 228 -8.41 -7.18 -2.31
C LEU A 228 -9.17 -6.08 -1.57
N ARG A 229 -10.24 -6.45 -0.87
CA ARG A 229 -11.06 -5.52 -0.08
C ARG A 229 -11.42 -6.11 1.28
N TYR A 230 -11.67 -5.23 2.24
CA TYR A 230 -12.22 -5.62 3.53
C TYR A 230 -13.75 -5.66 3.44
N ASP A 231 -14.35 -6.82 3.71
CA ASP A 231 -15.78 -6.97 3.89
C ASP A 231 -16.17 -6.55 5.30
N ARG A 232 -16.79 -5.37 5.42
CA ARG A 232 -17.19 -4.80 6.70
C ARG A 232 -18.32 -5.58 7.38
N LYS A 233 -19.17 -6.28 6.62
CA LYS A 233 -20.27 -7.06 7.20
C LYS A 233 -19.72 -8.30 7.89
N ASN A 234 -18.84 -9.01 7.19
CA ASN A 234 -18.25 -10.26 7.67
C ASN A 234 -16.93 -10.05 8.44
N ARG A 235 -16.46 -8.81 8.57
CA ARG A 235 -15.20 -8.42 9.20
C ARG A 235 -13.97 -9.20 8.68
N THR A 236 -13.98 -9.56 7.41
CA THR A 236 -12.97 -10.41 6.78
C THR A 236 -12.40 -9.76 5.53
N TRP A 237 -11.16 -10.13 5.18
CA TRP A 237 -10.58 -9.75 3.90
C TRP A 237 -11.02 -10.72 2.81
N VAL A 238 -11.37 -10.18 1.65
CA VAL A 238 -11.79 -10.96 0.48
C VAL A 238 -11.01 -10.53 -0.75
N ILE A 239 -10.67 -11.50 -1.58
CA ILE A 239 -10.01 -11.30 -2.87
C ILE A 239 -10.92 -11.80 -3.98
N ALA A 240 -11.17 -10.96 -5.00
CA ALA A 240 -12.04 -11.29 -6.11
C ALA A 240 -11.49 -10.76 -7.45
N PRO A 241 -11.35 -11.61 -8.49
CA PRO A 241 -11.44 -13.08 -8.46
C PRO A 241 -10.34 -13.71 -7.61
N LYS A 242 -10.50 -14.98 -7.20
CA LYS A 242 -9.55 -15.71 -6.34
C LYS A 242 -8.30 -16.21 -7.08
N TYR A 243 -7.60 -15.31 -7.78
CA TYR A 243 -6.37 -15.65 -8.51
C TYR A 243 -5.12 -15.71 -7.63
N PHE A 244 -5.11 -15.00 -6.50
CA PHE A 244 -3.95 -14.95 -5.61
C PHE A 244 -4.32 -15.54 -4.26
N ARG A 245 -3.34 -16.14 -3.57
CA ARG A 245 -3.58 -16.77 -2.28
C ARG A 245 -3.69 -15.70 -1.20
N LEU A 246 -4.75 -15.78 -0.42
CA LEU A 246 -4.97 -14.89 0.71
C LEU A 246 -4.63 -15.63 2.00
N PHE A 247 -3.75 -15.05 2.80
CA PHE A 247 -3.46 -15.52 4.14
C PHE A 247 -4.04 -14.50 5.12
N PRO A 248 -5.10 -14.85 5.87
CA PRO A 248 -5.53 -14.00 6.97
C PRO A 248 -4.38 -13.94 7.96
N ALA A 249 -4.06 -12.75 8.46
CA ALA A 249 -3.16 -12.69 9.58
C ALA A 249 -3.86 -13.28 10.80
N GLY A 250 -3.11 -13.97 11.66
CA GLY A 250 -3.56 -14.26 13.02
C GLY A 250 -3.67 -12.95 13.77
N MET A 251 -4.81 -12.26 13.65
CA MET A 251 -5.15 -11.20 14.59
C MET A 251 -5.35 -11.86 15.96
N PRO A 252 -4.66 -11.42 17.02
CA PRO A 252 -4.97 -11.84 18.37
C PRO A 252 -6.36 -11.35 18.83
#